data_AF-A0A6N7QQW1-F1
#
_entry.id   AF-A0A6N7QQW1-F1
#
_cell.length_a   1.000
_cell.length_b   1.000
_cell.length_c   1.000
_cell.angle_alpha   90.00
_cell.angle_beta   90.00
_cell.angle_gamma   90.00
#
_symmetry.space_group_name_H-M   'P 1'
#
loop_
_entity.id
_entity.type
_entity.pdbx_description
1 polymer ?
#
loop_
_entity_poly.entity_id
_entity_poly.type
_entity_poly.pdbx_seq_one_letter_code
_entity_poly.pdbx_strand_id
1 'polypeptide(L)'
;MPVFRARQVAKIRDAIAAGRQAVRRAGIADPVVFARAFVEAEGAQRPDVEDAQAHAELGKQLLSLLAKNPNADSADPDIQRELRRAREQAKWAMLMEDDSVAGFLLQLSADALETPRGEALAHQSFGLGPGIFRKADIPVLQPECDGAVFLPISQHEIES
;
A
#
# COMPACT_ATOMS: atom_id res chain seq x y z
N MET A 1 -14.94 -4.83 -12.70
CA MET A 1 -14.35 -4.65 -11.36
C MET A 1 -13.86 -3.22 -11.23
N PRO A 2 -13.96 -2.60 -10.04
CA PRO A 2 -13.45 -1.27 -9.82
C PRO A 2 -11.95 -1.18 -10.13
N VAL A 3 -11.51 -0.09 -10.78
CA VAL A 3 -10.10 0.13 -11.11
C VAL A 3 -9.63 1.54 -10.73
N PHE A 4 -8.37 1.65 -10.34
CA PHE A 4 -7.71 2.94 -10.27
C PHE A 4 -7.29 3.39 -11.67
N ARG A 5 -7.75 4.57 -12.06
CA ARG A 5 -7.30 5.23 -13.29
C ARG A 5 -5.84 5.67 -13.14
N ALA A 6 -5.13 5.83 -14.25
CA ALA A 6 -3.70 6.19 -14.24
C ALA A 6 -3.38 7.43 -13.38
N ARG A 7 -4.23 8.46 -13.44
CA ARG A 7 -4.08 9.67 -12.61
C ARG A 7 -4.24 9.39 -11.11
N GLN A 8 -5.13 8.46 -10.74
CA GLN A 8 -5.33 8.07 -9.34
C GLN A 8 -4.13 7.26 -8.86
N VAL A 9 -3.63 6.34 -9.69
CA VAL A 9 -2.40 5.58 -9.41
C VAL A 9 -1.21 6.52 -9.15
N ALA A 10 -1.05 7.56 -9.97
CA ALA A 10 0.01 8.56 -9.77
C ALA A 10 -0.14 9.28 -8.42
N LYS A 11 -1.33 9.81 -8.11
CA LYS A 11 -1.60 10.46 -6.81
C LYS A 11 -1.33 9.55 -5.62
N ILE A 12 -1.82 8.30 -5.67
CA ILE A 12 -1.60 7.32 -4.62
C ILE A 12 -0.10 7.07 -4.44
N ARG A 13 0.65 6.91 -5.54
CA ARG A 13 2.10 6.65 -5.49
C ARG A 13 2.87 7.79 -4.82
N ASP A 14 2.59 9.02 -5.23
CA ASP A 14 3.24 10.21 -4.67
C ASP A 14 2.90 10.39 -3.18
N ALA A 15 1.64 10.15 -2.82
CA ALA A 15 1.19 10.18 -1.44
C ALA A 15 1.80 9.08 -0.57
N ILE A 16 2.02 7.87 -1.10
CA ILE A 16 2.76 6.82 -0.37
C ILE A 16 4.19 7.28 -0.10
N ALA A 17 4.86 7.91 -1.07
CA ALA A 17 6.21 8.44 -0.88
C ALA A 17 6.24 9.47 0.27
N ALA A 18 5.29 10.42 0.28
CA ALA A 18 5.14 11.40 1.34
C ALA A 18 4.86 10.74 2.70
N GLY A 19 3.97 9.76 2.74
CA GLY A 19 3.64 8.97 3.93
C GLY A 19 4.86 8.24 4.50
N ARG A 20 5.60 7.50 3.67
CA ARG A 20 6.83 6.79 4.08
C ARG A 20 7.88 7.77 4.62
N GLN A 21 8.04 8.94 3.98
CA GLN A 21 8.95 9.97 4.45
C GLN A 21 8.53 10.55 5.81
N ALA A 22 7.23 10.75 6.05
CA ALA A 22 6.73 11.21 7.35
C ALA A 22 7.02 10.18 8.46
N VAL A 23 6.79 8.89 8.19
CA VAL A 23 7.07 7.80 9.13
C VAL A 23 8.55 7.73 9.49
N ARG A 24 9.44 7.77 8.48
CA ARG A 24 10.90 7.77 8.72
C ARG A 24 11.35 8.96 9.56
N ARG A 25 10.81 10.15 9.31
CA ARG A 25 11.11 11.35 10.13
C ARG A 25 10.64 11.20 11.57
N ALA A 26 9.52 10.50 11.81
CA ALA A 26 9.02 10.21 13.14
C ALA A 26 9.81 9.09 13.86
N GLY A 27 10.52 8.24 13.11
CA GLY A 27 11.35 7.15 13.66
C GLY A 27 10.57 5.97 14.25
N ILE A 28 9.26 5.89 13.99
CA ILE A 28 8.38 4.83 14.48
C ILE A 28 7.38 4.45 13.39
N ALA A 29 7.08 3.15 13.26
CA ALA A 29 6.09 2.61 12.33
C ALA A 29 4.64 2.92 12.76
N ASP A 30 4.28 4.20 12.83
CA ASP A 30 2.93 4.66 13.20
C ASP A 30 2.03 4.84 11.95
N PRO A 31 0.96 4.03 11.80
CA PRO A 31 0.01 4.17 10.70
C PRO A 31 -0.72 5.52 10.67
N VAL A 32 -0.90 6.18 11.83
CA VAL A 32 -1.54 7.50 11.91
C VAL A 32 -0.65 8.57 11.29
N VAL A 33 0.66 8.51 11.54
CA VAL A 33 1.66 9.42 10.93
C VAL A 33 1.66 9.25 9.41
N PHE A 34 1.68 7.99 8.93
CA PHE A 34 1.57 7.71 7.50
C PHE A 34 0.28 8.30 6.92
N ALA A 35 -0.87 7.96 7.51
CA ALA A 35 -2.18 8.29 6.96
C ALA A 35 -2.40 9.81 6.87
N ARG A 36 -1.89 10.59 7.83
CA ARG A 36 -1.98 12.06 7.79
C ARG A 36 -1.26 12.63 6.57
N ALA A 37 0.01 12.28 6.38
CA ALA A 37 0.79 12.75 5.25
C ALA A 37 0.25 12.23 3.91
N PHE A 38 -0.25 11.00 3.89
CA PHE A 38 -0.90 10.40 2.72
C PHE A 38 -2.18 11.16 2.31
N VAL A 39 -3.05 11.49 3.28
CA VAL A 39 -4.28 12.25 3.01
C VAL A 39 -3.98 13.69 2.62
N GLU A 40 -3.00 14.34 3.26
CA GLU A 40 -2.54 15.68 2.90
C GLU A 40 -2.02 15.76 1.46
N ALA A 41 -1.36 14.69 0.99
CA ALA A 41 -0.89 14.55 -0.38
C ALA A 41 -1.97 14.02 -1.35
N GLU A 42 -3.25 14.08 -0.99
CA GLU A 42 -4.39 13.61 -1.79
C GLU A 42 -4.36 12.11 -2.17
N GLY A 43 -3.70 11.27 -1.36
CA GLY A 43 -3.53 9.85 -1.64
C GLY A 43 -4.82 9.03 -1.55
N ALA A 44 -5.79 9.46 -0.75
CA ALA A 44 -7.07 8.77 -0.59
C ALA A 44 -7.89 8.88 -1.88
N GLN A 45 -7.86 7.82 -2.69
CA GLN A 45 -8.57 7.75 -3.96
C GLN A 45 -9.56 6.58 -3.92
N ARG A 46 -10.80 6.82 -4.38
CA ARG A 46 -11.79 5.75 -4.60
C ARG A 46 -11.70 5.28 -6.06
N PRO A 47 -11.58 3.97 -6.34
CA PRO A 47 -11.55 3.44 -7.70
C PRO A 47 -12.75 3.90 -8.52
N ASP A 48 -12.56 4.15 -9.80
CA ASP A 48 -13.59 4.60 -10.77
C ASP A 48 -14.38 5.86 -10.43
N VAL A 49 -14.10 6.52 -9.31
CA VAL A 49 -14.72 7.77 -8.89
C VAL A 49 -13.85 8.94 -9.34
N GLU A 50 -14.48 9.97 -9.94
CA GLU A 50 -13.80 11.23 -10.29
C GLU A 50 -14.09 12.37 -9.31
N ASP A 51 -15.05 12.17 -8.41
CA ASP A 51 -15.49 13.17 -7.45
C ASP A 51 -14.43 13.40 -6.35
N ALA A 52 -13.88 14.61 -6.34
CA ALA A 52 -12.92 15.05 -5.34
C ALA A 52 -13.51 15.03 -3.91
N GLN A 53 -14.82 15.26 -3.76
CA GLN A 53 -15.45 15.21 -2.44
C GLN A 53 -15.46 13.78 -1.90
N ALA A 54 -15.79 12.78 -2.72
CA ALA A 54 -15.73 11.37 -2.34
C ALA A 54 -14.33 10.92 -1.91
N HIS A 55 -13.27 11.44 -2.55
CA HIS A 55 -11.87 11.21 -2.16
C HIS A 55 -11.52 11.86 -0.82
N ALA A 56 -11.93 13.11 -0.62
CA ALA A 56 -11.73 13.83 0.63
C ALA A 56 -12.46 13.16 1.82
N GLU A 57 -13.68 12.68 1.61
CA GLU A 57 -14.43 11.94 2.64
C GLU A 57 -13.77 10.60 2.99
N LEU A 58 -13.23 9.87 2.02
CA LEU A 58 -12.43 8.67 2.30
C LEU A 58 -11.24 8.99 3.22
N GLY A 59 -10.50 10.06 2.93
CA GLY A 59 -9.37 10.51 3.75
C GLY A 59 -9.79 10.87 5.18
N LYS A 60 -10.89 11.61 5.35
CA LYS A 60 -11.44 11.96 6.68
C LYS A 60 -11.85 10.72 7.47
N GLN A 61 -12.52 9.77 6.82
CA GLN A 61 -12.96 8.52 7.44
C GLN A 61 -11.77 7.68 7.90
N LEU A 62 -10.74 7.53 7.06
CA LEU A 62 -9.49 6.86 7.39
C LEU A 62 -8.86 7.45 8.66
N LEU A 63 -8.67 8.77 8.70
CA LEU A 63 -8.05 9.45 9.83
C LEU A 63 -8.87 9.32 11.11
N SER A 64 -10.20 9.45 11.01
CA SER A 64 -11.12 9.29 12.13
C SER A 64 -11.05 7.88 12.74
N LEU A 65 -10.98 6.84 11.90
CA LEU A 65 -10.88 5.46 12.37
C LEU A 65 -9.53 5.18 13.03
N LEU A 66 -8.42 5.55 12.38
CA LEU A 66 -7.08 5.34 12.94
C LEU A 66 -6.85 6.09 14.26
N ALA A 67 -7.42 7.29 14.39
CA ALA A 67 -7.34 8.06 15.63
C ALA A 67 -8.06 7.39 16.81
N LYS A 68 -9.15 6.65 16.55
CA LYS A 68 -9.91 5.91 17.58
C LYS A 68 -9.27 4.56 17.89
N ASN A 69 -8.87 3.84 16.86
CA ASN A 69 -8.25 2.52 16.97
C ASN A 69 -7.35 2.27 15.74
N PRO A 70 -6.01 2.30 15.90
CA PRO A 70 -5.07 2.01 14.82
C PRO A 70 -5.25 0.63 14.16
N ASN A 71 -5.89 -0.31 14.87
CA ASN A 71 -6.18 -1.67 14.44
C ASN A 71 -7.65 -1.88 14.01
N ALA A 72 -8.43 -0.82 13.80
CA ALA A 72 -9.82 -0.94 13.34
C ALA A 72 -9.95 -1.62 11.97
N ASP A 73 -11.02 -2.36 11.75
CA ASP A 73 -11.41 -2.82 10.42
C ASP A 73 -12.68 -2.11 9.96
N SER A 74 -12.92 -2.13 8.65
CA SER A 74 -14.09 -1.53 8.01
C SER A 74 -14.75 -2.52 7.05
N ALA A 75 -16.08 -2.49 7.01
CA ALA A 75 -16.86 -3.19 6.00
C ALA A 75 -16.87 -2.47 4.63
N ASP A 76 -16.54 -1.18 4.59
CA ASP A 76 -16.30 -0.47 3.32
C ASP A 76 -14.93 -0.91 2.76
N PRO A 77 -14.87 -1.55 1.59
CA PRO A 77 -13.63 -2.08 1.02
C PRO A 77 -12.60 -0.98 0.69
N ASP A 78 -13.03 0.22 0.33
CA ASP A 78 -12.10 1.32 0.04
C ASP A 78 -11.44 1.83 1.32
N ILE A 79 -12.21 1.96 2.41
CA ILE A 79 -11.66 2.31 3.73
C ILE A 79 -10.72 1.21 4.20
N GLN A 80 -11.12 -0.06 4.08
CA GLN A 80 -10.30 -1.19 4.52
C GLN A 80 -8.98 -1.27 3.74
N ARG A 81 -9.00 -0.97 2.44
CA ARG A 81 -7.78 -0.88 1.62
C ARG A 81 -6.81 0.16 2.15
N GLU A 82 -7.30 1.35 2.48
CA GLU A 82 -6.44 2.43 2.98
C GLU A 82 -5.98 2.21 4.43
N LEU A 83 -6.77 1.53 5.27
CA LEU A 83 -6.33 1.08 6.61
C LEU A 83 -5.16 0.08 6.50
N ARG A 84 -5.27 -0.93 5.62
CA ARG A 84 -4.17 -1.86 5.35
C ARG A 84 -2.94 -1.13 4.81
N ARG A 85 -3.13 -0.27 3.80
CA ARG A 85 -2.04 0.53 3.21
C ARG A 85 -1.31 1.33 4.29
N ALA A 86 -2.03 2.02 5.18
CA ALA A 86 -1.40 2.80 6.23
C ALA A 86 -0.51 1.96 7.16
N ARG A 87 -0.97 0.77 7.55
CA ARG A 87 -0.21 -0.16 8.40
C ARG A 87 1.01 -0.72 7.70
N GLU A 88 0.82 -1.23 6.49
CA GLU A 88 1.88 -1.88 5.71
C GLU A 88 2.96 -0.87 5.33
N GLN A 89 2.57 0.31 4.85
CA GLN A 89 3.52 1.31 4.40
C GLN A 89 4.27 1.97 5.57
N ALA A 90 3.66 2.07 6.75
CA ALA A 90 4.37 2.49 7.96
C ALA A 90 5.45 1.47 8.38
N LYS A 91 5.14 0.16 8.32
CA LYS A 91 6.14 -0.89 8.56
C LYS A 91 7.24 -0.90 7.51
N TRP A 92 6.85 -0.87 6.23
CA TRP A 92 7.77 -0.83 5.09
C TRP A 92 8.74 0.35 5.20
N ALA A 93 8.26 1.54 5.58
CA ALA A 93 9.09 2.72 5.75
C ALA A 93 10.25 2.52 6.73
N MET A 94 10.04 1.77 7.81
CA MET A 94 11.10 1.46 8.78
C MET A 94 12.07 0.39 8.27
N LEU A 95 11.60 -0.56 7.46
CA LEU A 95 12.41 -1.62 6.87
C LEU A 95 13.26 -1.14 5.67
N MET A 96 13.07 0.10 5.20
CA MET A 96 13.86 0.64 4.09
C MET A 96 15.35 0.73 4.41
N GLU A 97 15.71 0.98 5.67
CA GLU A 97 17.09 1.14 6.15
C GLU A 97 17.63 -0.13 6.82
N ASP A 98 16.82 -1.18 6.91
CA ASP A 98 17.20 -2.45 7.53
C ASP A 98 17.96 -3.33 6.54
N ASP A 99 19.28 -3.39 6.65
CA ASP A 99 20.15 -4.17 5.76
C ASP A 99 19.86 -5.69 5.75
N SER A 100 19.15 -6.22 6.76
CA SER A 100 18.74 -7.63 6.78
C SER A 100 17.60 -7.94 5.79
N VAL A 101 16.83 -6.91 5.41
CA VAL A 101 15.79 -7.02 4.38
C VAL A 101 16.43 -6.71 3.03
N ALA A 102 16.13 -7.50 2.00
CA ALA A 102 16.56 -7.25 0.62
C ALA A 102 15.42 -6.72 -0.25
N GLY A 103 14.18 -7.12 0.04
CA GLY A 103 12.99 -6.70 -0.69
C GLY A 103 11.72 -7.21 -0.03
N PHE A 104 10.63 -7.19 -0.79
CA PHE A 104 9.32 -7.63 -0.35
C PHE A 104 8.70 -8.57 -1.38
N LEU A 105 8.38 -9.80 -0.96
CA LEU A 105 7.59 -10.74 -1.75
C LEU A 105 6.11 -10.35 -1.66
N LEU A 106 5.47 -10.16 -2.81
CA LEU A 106 4.04 -9.99 -2.91
C LEU A 106 3.33 -11.34 -2.83
N GLN A 107 2.51 -11.51 -1.79
CA GLN A 107 1.59 -12.64 -1.66
C GLN A 107 0.18 -12.17 -2.00
N LEU A 108 -0.38 -12.70 -3.09
CA LEU A 108 -1.76 -12.44 -3.51
C LEU A 108 -2.74 -13.41 -2.85
N SER A 109 -4.00 -12.98 -2.69
CA SER A 109 -5.10 -13.86 -2.30
C SER A 109 -5.44 -14.83 -3.44
N ALA A 110 -6.14 -15.93 -3.12
CA ALA A 110 -6.65 -16.86 -4.13
C ALA A 110 -7.55 -16.14 -5.15
N ASP A 111 -8.48 -15.32 -4.67
CA ASP A 111 -9.39 -14.52 -5.51
C ASP A 111 -8.63 -13.59 -6.47
N ALA A 112 -7.52 -12.98 -6.02
CA ALA A 112 -6.72 -12.12 -6.88
C ALA A 112 -6.01 -12.92 -7.98
N LEU A 113 -5.50 -14.11 -7.67
CA LEU A 113 -4.84 -15.01 -8.63
C LEU A 113 -5.78 -15.55 -9.71
N GLU A 114 -7.08 -15.63 -9.44
CA GLU A 114 -8.09 -16.00 -10.44
C GLU A 114 -8.30 -14.91 -11.51
N THR A 115 -7.75 -13.70 -11.30
CA THR A 115 -7.84 -12.61 -12.27
C THR A 115 -6.60 -12.57 -13.18
N PRO A 116 -6.74 -12.23 -14.48
CA PRO A 116 -5.61 -12.12 -15.39
C PRO A 116 -4.53 -11.12 -14.93
N ARG A 117 -4.92 -10.08 -14.18
CA ARG A 117 -3.99 -9.07 -13.68
C ARG A 117 -3.26 -9.54 -12.42
N GLY A 118 -3.93 -10.26 -11.52
CA GLY A 118 -3.26 -10.89 -10.38
C GLY A 118 -2.27 -11.96 -10.82
N GLU A 119 -2.66 -12.81 -11.78
CA GLU A 119 -1.75 -13.79 -12.39
C GLU A 119 -0.52 -13.09 -13.03
N ALA A 120 -0.76 -12.07 -13.86
CA ALA A 120 0.33 -11.31 -14.48
C ALA A 120 1.26 -10.65 -13.44
N LEU A 121 0.71 -10.15 -12.34
CA LEU A 121 1.46 -9.51 -11.28
C LEU A 121 2.32 -10.52 -10.49
N ALA A 122 1.81 -11.73 -10.24
CA ALA A 122 2.57 -12.80 -9.58
C ALA A 122 3.80 -13.22 -10.39
N HIS A 123 3.72 -13.15 -11.72
CA HIS A 123 4.81 -13.50 -12.63
C HIS A 123 5.71 -12.32 -13.00
N GLN A 124 5.36 -11.09 -12.60
CA GLN A 124 6.15 -9.91 -12.92
C GLN A 124 7.47 -9.91 -12.15
N SER A 125 8.59 -9.74 -12.84
CA SER A 125 9.91 -9.63 -12.21
C SER A 125 10.47 -8.21 -12.30
N PHE A 126 10.92 -7.69 -11.16
CA PHE A 126 11.59 -6.38 -11.04
C PHE A 126 13.12 -6.53 -10.85
N GLY A 127 13.67 -7.64 -11.34
CA GLY A 127 15.10 -7.95 -11.28
C GLY A 127 15.57 -8.58 -9.96
N LEU A 128 14.66 -8.95 -9.08
CA LEU A 128 14.92 -9.72 -7.84
C LEU A 128 14.20 -11.09 -7.83
N GLY A 129 13.67 -11.52 -8.98
CA GLY A 129 12.76 -12.67 -9.09
C GLY A 129 11.29 -12.26 -9.30
N PRO A 130 10.38 -13.21 -9.59
CA PRO A 130 8.96 -12.94 -9.77
C PRO A 130 8.28 -12.50 -8.47
N GLY A 131 7.40 -11.51 -8.53
CA GLY A 131 6.62 -11.02 -7.37
C GLY A 131 7.43 -10.28 -6.30
N ILE A 132 8.74 -10.08 -6.50
CA ILE A 132 9.61 -9.43 -5.53
C ILE A 132 9.81 -7.95 -5.88
N PHE A 133 9.46 -7.09 -4.94
CA PHE A 133 9.62 -5.64 -5.01
C PHE A 133 10.85 -5.18 -4.25
N ARG A 134 11.58 -4.22 -4.80
CA ARG A 134 12.68 -3.55 -4.11
C ARG A 134 12.12 -2.68 -2.99
N LYS A 135 12.92 -2.40 -1.97
CA LYS A 135 12.53 -1.50 -0.87
C LYS A 135 12.05 -0.12 -1.33
N ALA A 136 12.67 0.41 -2.38
CA ALA A 136 12.34 1.72 -2.94
C ALA A 136 11.07 1.71 -3.80
N ASP A 137 10.58 0.53 -4.21
CA ASP A 137 9.39 0.44 -5.05
C ASP A 137 8.16 0.88 -4.27
N ILE A 138 7.23 1.51 -4.99
CA ILE A 138 5.93 1.95 -4.49
C ILE A 138 4.85 1.28 -5.33
N PRO A 139 4.51 0.01 -4.99
CA PRO A 139 3.43 -0.69 -5.68
C PRO A 139 2.09 -0.04 -5.33
N VAL A 140 1.28 0.21 -6.36
CA VAL A 140 -0.12 0.60 -6.22
C VAL A 140 -0.94 -0.51 -6.84
N LEU A 141 -1.45 -1.39 -5.96
CA LEU A 141 -2.26 -2.53 -6.37
C LEU A 141 -3.66 -2.07 -6.78
N GLN A 142 -4.21 -2.76 -7.78
CA GLN A 142 -5.61 -2.57 -8.18
C GLN A 142 -6.55 -3.18 -7.12
N PRO A 143 -7.82 -2.72 -7.04
CA PRO A 143 -8.80 -3.24 -6.08
C PRO A 143 -8.99 -4.76 -6.09
N GLU A 144 -8.83 -5.39 -7.26
CA GLU A 144 -8.91 -6.84 -7.41
C GLU A 144 -7.81 -7.61 -6.66
N CYS A 145 -6.70 -6.93 -6.31
CA CYS A 145 -5.62 -7.47 -5.49
C CYS A 145 -5.80 -7.14 -4.00
N ASP A 146 -6.99 -6.71 -3.57
CA ASP A 146 -7.27 -6.45 -2.16
C ASP A 146 -7.00 -7.70 -1.31
N GLY A 147 -6.38 -7.48 -0.15
CA GLY A 147 -5.93 -8.57 0.73
C GLY A 147 -4.54 -9.12 0.40
N ALA A 148 -3.89 -8.61 -0.65
CA ALA A 148 -2.48 -8.88 -0.88
C ALA A 148 -1.61 -8.39 0.29
N VAL A 149 -0.53 -9.12 0.56
CA VAL A 149 0.42 -8.83 1.64
C VAL A 149 1.83 -8.75 1.07
N PHE A 150 2.65 -7.86 1.61
CA PHE A 150 4.07 -7.76 1.29
C PHE A 150 4.90 -8.33 2.44
N LEU A 151 5.56 -9.46 2.19
CA LEU A 151 6.41 -10.15 3.16
C LEU A 151 7.86 -9.71 2.99
N PRO A 152 8.55 -9.21 4.02
CA PRO A 152 9.96 -8.90 3.92
C PRO A 152 10.76 -10.19 3.69
N ILE A 153 11.74 -10.14 2.80
CA ILE A 153 12.65 -11.25 2.52
C ILE A 153 14.09 -10.79 2.68
N SER A 154 14.96 -11.70 3.11
CA SER A 154 16.40 -11.49 3.27
C SER A 154 17.17 -11.75 1.98
N GLN A 155 18.46 -11.39 1.94
CA GLN A 155 19.33 -11.66 0.77
C GLN A 155 19.44 -13.16 0.47
N HIS A 156 19.51 -14.00 1.51
CA HIS A 156 19.63 -15.45 1.36
C HIS A 156 18.42 -16.08 0.67
N GLU A 157 17.22 -15.52 0.88
CA GLU A 157 15.98 -16.00 0.26
C GLU A 157 15.85 -15.62 -1.22
N ILE A 158 16.63 -14.64 -1.71
CA ILE A 158 16.64 -14.24 -3.12
C ILE A 158 17.59 -15.11 -3.95
N GLU A 159 18.66 -15.62 -3.35
CA GLU A 159 19.71 -16.40 -4.04
C GLU A 159 19.42 -17.91 -4.14
N SER A 160 18.29 -18.36 -3.56
CA SER A 160 17.85 -19.77 -3.52
C SER A 160 17.01 -20.15 -4.74
#